data_AF-A0A0Q8DM53-F1
#
_entry.id   AF-A0A0Q8DM53-F1
#
_cell.length_a   1.000
_cell.length_b   1.000
_cell.length_c   1.000
_cell.angle_alpha   90.00
_cell.angle_beta   90.00
_cell.angle_gamma   90.00
#
_symmetry.space_group_name_H-M   'P 1'
#
loop_
_entity.id
_entity.type
_entity.pdbx_description
1 polymer ?
#
loop_
_entity_poly.entity_id
_entity_poly.type
_entity_poly.pdbx_seq_one_letter_code
_entity_poly.pdbx_strand_id
1 'polypeptide(L)'
;MKCPHCNTSISVFSKEMNRFGKRKICPHCGEGVTLGVRFASVALWFIPVIALSLVLHRWLGGGATALASVLLLLLSLRLKPAA
;
A
#
# COMPACT_ATOMS: atom_id res chain seq x y z
N MET A 1 -7.62 -1.87 3.54
CA MET A 1 -7.72 -2.30 2.13
C MET A 1 -8.84 -3.34 2.02
N LYS A 2 -9.56 -3.49 0.90
CA LYS A 2 -10.65 -4.48 0.80
C LYS A 2 -10.14 -5.82 0.24
N CYS A 3 -10.60 -6.92 0.81
CA CYS A 3 -10.33 -8.26 0.28
C CYS A 3 -11.07 -8.45 -1.05
N PRO A 4 -10.42 -8.96 -2.11
CA PRO A 4 -11.10 -9.26 -3.37
C PRO A 4 -12.11 -10.41 -3.25
N HIS A 5 -11.99 -11.29 -2.25
CA HIS A 5 -12.86 -12.46 -2.07
C HIS A 5 -14.06 -12.19 -1.16
N CYS A 6 -13.86 -11.54 -0.01
CA CYS A 6 -14.94 -11.30 0.96
C CYS A 6 -15.40 -9.85 1.06
N ASN A 7 -14.81 -8.92 0.28
CA ASN A 7 -15.10 -7.48 0.29
C ASN A 7 -14.95 -6.78 1.67
N THR A 8 -14.52 -7.51 2.70
CA THR A 8 -14.24 -7.00 4.04
C THR A 8 -12.95 -6.17 4.05
N SER A 9 -12.95 -5.08 4.83
CA SER A 9 -11.76 -4.27 5.05
C SER A 9 -10.76 -5.00 5.95
N ILE A 10 -9.59 -5.33 5.39
CA ILE A 10 -8.46 -5.88 6.13
C ILE A 10 -7.47 -4.75 6.42
N SER A 11 -6.99 -4.71 7.66
CA SER A 11 -5.92 -3.82 8.09
C SER A 11 -4.57 -4.36 7.62
N VAL A 12 -3.72 -3.49 7.08
CA VAL A 12 -2.39 -3.85 6.52
C VAL A 12 -1.47 -4.49 7.59
N PHE A 13 -1.78 -4.25 8.87
CA PHE A 13 -1.05 -4.71 10.04
C PHE A 13 -1.68 -5.92 10.74
N SER A 14 -2.69 -6.58 10.16
CA SER A 14 -3.22 -7.82 10.73
C SER A 14 -2.11 -8.87 10.81
N LYS A 15 -2.13 -9.71 11.87
CA LYS A 15 -1.09 -10.72 12.15
C LYS A 15 -0.76 -11.59 10.92
N GLU A 16 -1.79 -11.96 10.15
CA GLU A 16 -1.67 -12.72 8.89
C GLU A 16 -1.06 -11.92 7.73
N MET A 17 -1.25 -10.59 7.72
CA MET A 17 -0.60 -9.70 6.75
C MET A 17 0.83 -9.33 7.13
N ASN A 18 1.21 -9.42 8.41
CA ASN A 18 2.58 -9.15 8.87
C ASN A 18 3.48 -10.39 8.78
N ARG A 19 2.92 -11.58 8.51
CA ARG A 19 3.70 -12.79 8.25
C ARG A 19 4.44 -12.60 6.92
N PHE A 20 5.76 -12.43 7.01
CA PHE A 20 6.64 -12.28 5.85
C PHE A 20 6.63 -13.59 5.04
N GLY A 21 5.88 -13.62 3.93
CA GLY A 21 5.70 -14.80 3.10
C GLY A 21 5.12 -14.45 1.73
N LYS A 22 5.45 -15.26 0.70
CA LYS A 22 5.05 -15.01 -0.71
C LYS A 22 3.52 -15.03 -0.93
N ARG A 23 2.77 -15.70 -0.05
CA ARG A 23 1.31 -15.76 -0.07
C ARG A 23 0.79 -15.28 1.28
N LYS A 24 -0.02 -14.22 1.29
CA LYS A 24 -0.70 -13.73 2.49
C LYS A 24 -2.10 -14.35 2.51
N ILE A 25 -2.62 -14.64 3.70
CA ILE A 25 -3.95 -15.27 3.83
C ILE A 25 -4.90 -14.23 4.40
N CYS A 26 -6.12 -14.17 3.86
CA CYS A 26 -7.15 -13.31 4.44
C CYS A 26 -7.64 -13.93 5.77
N PRO A 27 -7.64 -13.19 6.90
CA PRO A 27 -8.09 -13.71 8.19
C PRO A 27 -9.61 -13.99 8.25
N HIS A 28 -10.39 -13.49 7.28
CA HIS A 28 -11.84 -13.65 7.26
C HIS A 28 -12.33 -14.77 6.35
N CYS A 29 -11.67 -15.00 5.21
CA CYS A 29 -12.08 -16.05 4.26
C CYS A 29 -11.07 -17.19 4.11
N GLY A 30 -9.88 -17.10 4.69
CA GLY A 30 -8.85 -18.13 4.55
C GLY A 30 -8.22 -18.22 3.15
N GLU A 31 -8.62 -17.36 2.22
CA GLU A 31 -8.13 -17.36 0.85
C GLU A 31 -6.75 -16.70 0.72
N GLY A 32 -5.95 -17.18 -0.23
CA GLY A 32 -4.66 -16.61 -0.59
C GLY A 32 -4.81 -15.27 -1.32
N VAL A 33 -4.15 -14.24 -0.81
CA VAL A 33 -4.07 -12.91 -1.41
C VAL A 33 -2.60 -12.52 -1.61
N THR A 34 -2.31 -11.86 -2.73
CA THR A 34 -0.99 -11.33 -3.05
C THR A 34 -1.00 -9.80 -2.99
N LEU A 35 0.10 -9.21 -2.54
CA LEU A 35 0.28 -7.77 -2.59
C LEU A 35 0.81 -7.41 -3.98
N GLY A 36 0.04 -6.63 -4.72
CA GLY A 36 0.43 -6.10 -6.02
C GLY A 36 0.45 -4.59 -6.00
N VAL A 37 1.39 -3.99 -6.74
CA VAL A 37 1.38 -2.56 -6.99
C VAL A 37 0.44 -2.29 -8.18
N ARG A 38 -0.48 -1.33 -8.03
CA ARG A 38 -1.33 -0.89 -9.15
C ARG A 38 -0.75 0.40 -9.72
N PHE A 39 -0.09 0.32 -10.88
CA PHE A 39 0.53 1.48 -11.55
C PHE A 39 -0.43 2.64 -11.81
N ALA A 40 -1.70 2.36 -12.09
CA ALA A 40 -2.73 3.40 -12.23
C ALA A 40 -2.93 4.21 -10.94
N SER A 41 -2.84 3.58 -9.77
CA SER A 41 -2.93 4.27 -8.48
C SER A 41 -1.67 5.06 -8.17
N VAL A 42 -0.50 4.56 -8.57
CA VAL A 42 0.78 5.28 -8.48
C VAL A 42 0.68 6.58 -9.27
N ALA A 43 0.31 6.53 -10.55
CA ALA A 43 0.23 7.69 -11.43
C ALA A 43 -0.76 8.74 -10.91
N LEU A 44 -1.91 8.31 -10.39
CA LEU A 44 -2.92 9.21 -9.83
C LEU A 44 -2.43 9.92 -8.55
N TRP A 45 -1.75 9.19 -7.66
CA TRP A 45 -1.23 9.74 -6.40
C TRP A 45 0.13 10.43 -6.53
N PHE A 46 0.83 10.27 -7.66
CA PHE A 46 2.15 10.85 -7.89
C PHE A 46 2.13 12.37 -7.78
N ILE A 47 1.17 13.02 -8.45
CA ILE A 47 1.03 14.49 -8.48
C ILE A 47 0.80 15.07 -7.06
N PRO A 48 -0.21 14.63 -6.28
CA PRO A 48 -0.43 15.18 -4.95
C PRO A 48 0.70 14.85 -3.97
N VAL A 49 1.33 13.68 -4.08
CA VAL A 49 2.46 13.31 -3.20
C VAL A 49 3.69 14.16 -3.49
N ILE A 50 3.99 14.46 -4.76
CA ILE A 50 5.10 15.34 -5.13
C ILE A 50 4.86 16.77 -4.65
N ALA A 51 3.66 17.31 -4.89
CA ALA A 51 3.30 18.64 -4.40
C ALA A 51 3.45 18.74 -2.87
N LEU A 52 2.96 17.73 -2.14
CA LEU A 52 3.12 17.67 -0.69
C LEU A 52 4.60 17.54 -0.28
N SER A 53 5.37 16.72 -0.98
CA SER A 53 6.80 16.53 -0.71
C SER A 53 7.60 17.81 -0.94
N LEU A 54 7.29 18.59 -1.98
CA LEU A 54 7.90 19.91 -2.24
C LEU A 54 7.62 20.93 -1.14
N VAL A 55 6.38 20.95 -0.63
CA VAL A 55 6.00 21.82 0.50
C VAL A 55 6.73 21.39 1.78
N LEU A 56 6.78 20.09 2.07
CA LEU A 56 7.48 19.54 3.23
C LEU A 56 9.00 19.64 3.10
N HIS A 57 9.55 19.67 1.88
CA HIS A 57 10.99 19.79 1.64
C HIS A 57 11.57 21.06 2.27
N ARG A 58 10.76 22.13 2.35
CA ARG A 58 11.13 23.39 3.01
C ARG A 58 11.47 23.19 4.49
N TRP A 59 10.82 22.23 5.16
CA TRP A 59 10.93 21.99 6.61
C TRP A 59 11.77 20.76 6.95
N LEU A 60 11.62 19.68 6.18
CA LEU A 60 12.25 18.38 6.43
C LEU A 60 13.49 18.12 5.55
N GLY A 61 13.79 18.99 4.59
CA GLY A 61 14.86 18.79 3.61
C GLY A 61 14.71 17.47 2.86
N GLY A 62 15.83 16.77 2.68
CA GLY A 62 15.88 15.47 1.99
C GLY A 62 15.06 14.36 2.66
N GLY A 63 14.63 14.49 3.92
CA GLY A 63 13.76 13.50 4.58
C GLY A 63 12.34 13.46 3.99
N ALA A 64 11.88 14.56 3.39
CA ALA A 64 10.56 14.66 2.81
C ALA A 64 10.37 13.73 1.59
N THR A 65 11.43 13.49 0.82
CA THR A 65 11.37 12.60 -0.36
C THR A 65 11.33 11.13 0.06
N ALA A 66 12.06 10.76 1.11
CA ALA A 66 12.00 9.43 1.69
C ALA A 66 10.58 9.11 2.20
N LEU A 67 9.99 10.00 3.00
CA LEU A 67 8.62 9.85 3.50
C LEU A 67 7.59 9.79 2.35
N ALA A 68 7.71 10.68 1.37
CA ALA A 68 6.81 10.70 0.22
C ALA A 68 6.87 9.42 -0.60
N SER A 69 8.07 8.87 -0.84
CA SER A 69 8.25 7.61 -1.58
C SER A 69 7.62 6.41 -0.85
N VAL A 70 7.81 6.32 0.48
CA VAL A 70 7.20 5.27 1.30
C VAL A 70 5.68 5.40 1.32
N LEU A 71 5.16 6.62 1.46
CA LEU A 71 3.74 6.89 1.46
C LEU A 71 3.10 6.54 0.11
N LEU A 72 3.76 6.90 -1.00
CA LEU A 72 3.34 6.56 -2.35
C LEU A 72 3.27 5.04 -2.55
N LEU A 73 4.30 4.32 -2.10
CA LEU A 73 4.34 2.85 -2.14
C LEU A 73 3.18 2.26 -1.35
N LEU A 74 2.95 2.72 -0.11
CA LEU A 74 1.84 2.26 0.73
C LEU A 74 0.46 2.50 0.10
N LEU A 75 0.25 3.66 -0.49
CA LEU A 75 -0.99 4.00 -1.21
C LEU A 75 -1.19 3.18 -2.49
N SER A 76 -0.08 2.78 -3.12
CA SER A 76 -0.06 2.03 -4.37
C SER A 76 -0.18 0.52 -4.18
N LEU A 77 0.10 0.03 -2.96
CA LEU A 77 -0.14 -1.35 -2.59
C LEU A 77 -1.64 -1.64 -2.61
N ARG A 78 -2.02 -2.66 -3.37
CA ARG A 78 -3.39 -3.18 -3.44
C ARG A 78 -3.33 -4.70 -3.31
N LEU A 79 -4.34 -5.29 -2.65
CA LEU A 79 -4.48 -6.74 -2.61
C LEU A 79 -5.02 -7.23 -3.96
N LYS A 80 -4.35 -8.22 -4.53
CA LYS A 80 -4.80 -9.01 -5.69
C LYS A 80 -5.09 -10.44 -5.22
N PRO A 81 -6.01 -11.16 -5.88
CA PRO A 81 -6.19 -12.59 -5.62
C PRO A 81 -4.88 -13.34 -5.91
N ALA A 82 -4.51 -14.32 -5.08
CA ALA A 82 -3.38 -15.19 -5.38
C ALA A 82 -3.79 -16.15 -6.50
N ALA A 83 -3.12 -16.08 -7.64
CA ALA A 83 -3.22 -17.09 -8.68
C ALA A 83 -2.53 -18.40 -8.26
#